data_AF-A0A060C3X9-F1
#
_entry.id   AF-A0A060C3X9-F1
#
_cell.length_a   1.000
_cell.length_b   1.000
_cell.length_c   1.000
_cell.angle_alpha   90.00
_cell.angle_beta   90.00
_cell.angle_gamma   90.00
#
_symmetry.space_group_name_H-M   'P 1'
#
loop_
_entity.id
_entity.type
_entity.pdbx_description
1 polymer ?
#
loop_
_entity_poly.entity_id
_entity_poly.type
_entity_poly.pdbx_seq_one_letter_code
_entity_poly.pdbx_strand_id
1 'polypeptide(L)' 'NAASRSIVLLKNDGALLPLRPDARIAVIGAFAQHPRYQGAGSSLINPTRLDTALKEIKALAAGDVLYAPGFPAGPR' A
#
# COMPACT_ATOMS: atom_id res chain seq x y z
N ASN A 1 -14.56 -5.84 1.51
CA ASN A 1 -15.10 -4.57 2.07
C ASN A 1 -15.27 -3.57 0.91
N ALA A 2 -15.64 -2.30 1.14
CA ALA A 2 -15.77 -1.33 0.04
C ALA A 2 -14.42 -1.08 -0.66
N ALA A 3 -13.36 -0.80 0.11
CA ALA A 3 -12.02 -0.55 -0.42
C ALA A 3 -11.49 -1.69 -1.31
N SER A 4 -11.67 -2.95 -0.91
CA SER A 4 -11.22 -4.12 -1.69
C SER A 4 -11.96 -4.29 -3.02
N ARG A 5 -13.16 -3.70 -3.16
CA ARG A 5 -13.94 -3.71 -4.40
C ARG A 5 -13.77 -2.42 -5.22
N SER A 6 -13.07 -1.43 -4.69
CA SER A 6 -12.84 -0.14 -5.34
C SER A 6 -11.51 -0.08 -6.11
N ILE A 7 -10.62 -1.06 -5.93
CA ILE A 7 -9.35 -1.15 -6.66
C ILE A 7 -9.59 -1.72 -8.06
N VAL A 8 -9.04 -1.09 -9.09
CA VAL A 8 -9.11 -1.54 -10.49
C VAL A 8 -7.72 -1.97 -10.96
N LEU A 9 -7.61 -3.23 -11.42
CA LEU A 9 -6.38 -3.75 -12.01
C LEU A 9 -6.23 -3.24 -13.44
N LEU A 10 -5.33 -2.29 -13.67
CA LEU A 10 -5.14 -1.67 -14.98
C LEU A 10 -4.26 -2.52 -15.93
N LYS A 11 -3.29 -3.27 -15.39
CA LYS A 11 -2.32 -4.04 -16.16
C LYS A 11 -1.82 -5.25 -15.36
N ASN A 12 -1.67 -6.41 -16.02
CA ASN A 12 -1.12 -7.63 -15.43
C ASN A 12 -0.50 -8.55 -16.51
N ASP A 13 0.69 -8.19 -16.99
CA ASP A 13 1.40 -8.99 -17.99
C ASP A 13 2.08 -10.20 -17.34
N GLY A 14 2.11 -11.34 -18.05
CA GLY A 14 2.87 -12.51 -17.63
C GLY A 14 2.38 -13.14 -16.31
N ALA A 15 1.12 -12.93 -15.94
CA ALA A 15 0.54 -13.40 -14.68
C ALA A 15 1.35 -12.96 -13.43
N LEU A 16 1.87 -11.73 -13.45
CA LEU A 16 2.66 -11.16 -12.35
C LEU A 16 1.90 -11.18 -11.01
N LEU A 17 0.60 -10.88 -11.05
CA LEU A 17 -0.29 -10.98 -9.91
C LEU A 17 -1.24 -12.18 -10.07
N PRO A 18 -1.60 -12.87 -8.95
CA PRO A 18 -1.25 -12.56 -7.57
C PRO A 18 0.20 -12.91 -7.20
N LEU A 19 0.78 -12.19 -6.23
CA LEU A 19 2.10 -12.53 -5.69
C LEU A 19 2.04 -13.86 -4.94
N ARG A 20 3.12 -14.63 -5.01
CA ARG A 20 3.28 -15.83 -4.18
C ARG A 20 3.41 -15.44 -2.70
N PRO A 21 2.82 -16.18 -1.76
CA PRO A 21 2.93 -15.89 -0.33
C PRO A 21 4.38 -15.87 0.19
N ASP A 22 5.25 -16.71 -0.39
CA ASP A 22 6.66 -16.87 0.00
C ASP A 22 7.63 -15.98 -0.80
N ALA A 23 7.12 -15.06 -1.61
CA ALA A 23 7.97 -14.16 -2.38
C ALA A 23 8.79 -13.24 -1.46
N ARG A 24 10.05 -12.98 -1.84
CA ARG A 24 10.82 -11.87 -1.26
C ARG A 24 10.38 -10.57 -1.91
N ILE A 25 9.92 -9.62 -1.11
CA ILE A 25 9.27 -8.40 -1.58
C ILE A 25 10.11 -7.19 -1.18
N ALA A 26 10.39 -6.30 -2.14
CA ALA A 26 10.90 -4.97 -1.87
C ALA A 26 9.76 -3.96 -2.08
N VAL A 27 9.31 -3.32 -1.00
CA VAL A 27 8.30 -2.25 -1.06
C VAL A 27 9.01 -0.91 -1.22
N ILE A 28 8.72 -0.20 -2.30
CA ILE A 28 9.31 1.11 -2.60
C ILE A 28 8.21 2.18 -2.70
N GLY A 29 8.39 3.29 -1.98
CA GLY A 29 7.49 4.44 -2.03
C GLY A 29 7.02 4.91 -0.65
N ALA A 30 7.07 6.23 -0.41
CA ALA A 30 6.74 6.81 0.90
C ALA A 30 5.29 6.55 1.34
N PHE A 31 4.33 6.48 0.41
CA PHE A 31 2.92 6.23 0.74
C PHE A 31 2.61 4.83 1.25
N ALA A 32 3.53 3.88 1.08
CA ALA A 32 3.38 2.56 1.69
C ALA A 32 3.39 2.65 3.23
N GLN A 33 4.16 3.59 3.79
CA GLN A 33 4.21 3.89 5.23
C GLN A 33 3.28 5.05 5.61
N HIS A 34 3.13 6.05 4.75
CA HIS A 34 2.31 7.25 4.97
C HIS A 34 1.15 7.34 3.97
N PRO A 35 0.06 6.58 4.15
CA PRO A 35 -0.99 6.46 3.15
C PRO A 35 -1.71 7.80 2.91
N ARG A 36 -2.04 8.03 1.63
CA ARG A 36 -2.98 9.06 1.21
C ARG A 36 -4.35 8.42 1.03
N TYR A 37 -5.21 8.55 2.04
CA TYR A 37 -6.53 7.92 2.08
C TYR A 37 -7.68 8.89 1.79
N GLN A 38 -7.42 10.19 1.75
CA GLN A 38 -8.40 11.23 1.46
C GLN A 38 -7.76 12.36 0.65
N GLY A 39 -8.60 13.07 -0.12
CA GLY A 39 -8.22 14.31 -0.80
C GLY A 39 -8.12 15.49 0.16
N ALA A 40 -7.85 16.67 -0.40
CA ALA A 40 -7.89 17.93 0.33
C ALA A 40 -9.32 18.51 0.33
N GLY A 41 -9.59 19.45 1.25
CA GLY A 41 -10.84 20.22 1.30
C GLY A 41 -11.73 19.89 2.51
N SER A 42 -13.00 20.24 2.42
CA SER A 42 -13.97 20.18 3.53
C SER A 42 -14.33 18.76 3.99
N SER A 43 -13.92 17.73 3.26
CA SER A 43 -14.18 16.33 3.58
C SER A 43 -13.06 15.66 4.38
N LEU A 44 -12.24 16.43 5.10
CA LEU A 44 -11.14 15.92 5.90
C LEU A 44 -11.66 15.19 7.14
N ILE A 45 -11.27 13.93 7.28
CA ILE A 45 -11.64 13.05 8.39
C ILE A 45 -10.36 12.70 9.17
N ASN A 46 -10.47 12.61 10.50
CA ASN A 46 -9.41 12.10 11.36
C ASN A 46 -9.77 10.68 11.84
N PRO A 47 -9.22 9.60 11.24
CA PRO A 47 -9.60 8.24 11.57
C PRO A 47 -8.99 7.80 12.91
N THR A 48 -9.73 7.00 13.67
CA THR A 48 -9.24 6.39 14.93
C THR A 48 -8.23 5.26 14.70
N ARG A 49 -8.27 4.64 13.52
CA ARG A 49 -7.34 3.60 13.07
C ARG A 49 -7.11 3.73 11.57
N LEU A 50 -5.86 3.58 11.15
CA LEU A 50 -5.46 3.66 9.76
C LEU A 50 -4.51 2.51 9.44
N ASP A 51 -4.88 1.71 8.44
CA ASP A 51 -4.03 0.65 7.92
C ASP A 51 -3.03 1.24 6.91
N THR A 52 -1.80 0.75 6.92
CA THR A 52 -0.77 1.15 5.96
C THR A 52 -0.42 -0.04 5.08
N ALA A 53 -0.21 0.20 3.78
CA ALA A 53 0.09 -0.87 2.84
C ALA A 53 1.33 -1.67 3.28
N LEU A 54 2.38 -1.01 3.78
CA LEU A 54 3.58 -1.67 4.27
C LEU A 54 3.29 -2.62 5.45
N LYS A 55 2.46 -2.21 6.40
CA LYS A 55 2.12 -3.05 7.56
C LYS A 55 1.32 -4.27 7.14
N GLU A 56 0.31 -4.08 6.30
CA GLU A 56 -0.56 -5.18 5.87
C GLU A 56 0.18 -6.16 4.94
N ILE A 57 1.07 -5.68 4.06
CA ILE A 57 1.94 -6.54 3.25
C ILE A 57 2.84 -7.40 4.15
N LYS A 58 3.46 -6.82 5.17
CA LYS A 58 4.30 -7.56 6.14
C LYS A 58 3.52 -8.59 6.93
N ALA A 59 2.25 -8.33 7.25
CA ALA A 59 1.40 -9.26 7.97
C ALA A 59 0.94 -10.46 7.12
N LEU A 60 0.84 -10.28 5.80
CA LEU A 60 0.36 -11.31 4.86
C LEU A 60 1.48 -12.11 4.20
N ALA A 61 2.67 -11.54 4.06
CA ALA A 61 3.81 -12.21 3.45
C ALA A 61 4.39 -13.28 4.38
N ALA A 62 4.70 -14.45 3.82
CA ALA A 62 5.48 -15.49 4.48
C ALA A 62 6.99 -15.34 4.21
N GLY A 63 7.37 -14.59 3.17
CA GLY A 63 8.76 -14.26 2.82
C GLY A 63 9.24 -12.91 3.35
N ASP A 64 10.51 -12.60 3.11
CA ASP A 64 11.13 -11.34 3.55
C ASP A 64 10.50 -10.11 2.86
N VAL A 65 10.25 -9.06 3.65
CA VAL A 65 9.75 -7.77 3.15
C VAL A 65 10.71 -6.64 3.52
N LEU A 66 11.42 -6.14 2.53
CA LEU A 66 12.28 -4.95 2.64
C LEU A 66 11.51 -3.68 2.27
N TYR A 67 11.93 -2.54 2.80
CA TYR A 67 11.30 -1.25 2.54
C TYR A 67 12.32 -0.17 2.27
N ALA A 68 12.04 0.66 1.27
CA ALA A 68 12.70 1.94 1.05
C ALA A 68 11.68 3.02 0.67
N PRO A 69 11.75 4.24 1.21
CA PRO A 69 10.81 5.30 0.85
C PRO A 69 10.93 5.72 -0.62
N GLY A 70 12.12 5.60 -1.22
CA GLY A 70 12.39 5.93 -2.62
C GLY A 70 12.37 7.42 -2.96
N PHE A 71 11.55 8.21 -2.26
CA PHE A 71 11.47 9.67 -2.32
C PHE A 71 10.99 10.19 -0.95
N PRO A 72 11.30 11.44 -0.57
CA PRO A 72 10.71 12.03 0.62
C PRO A 72 9.20 12.20 0.41
N ALA A 73 8.37 11.76 1.35
CA ALA A 73 6.95 12.11 1.34
C ALA A 73 6.88 13.65 1.41
N GLY A 74 6.52 14.30 0.29
CA GLY A 74 6.38 15.76 0.26
C GLY A 74 5.37 16.24 1.32
N PRO A 75 5.46 17.51 1.76
CA PRO A 75 4.53 18.05 2.75
C PRO A 75 3.09 17.89 2.29
N ARG A 76 2.18 17.73 3.27
CA ARG A 76 0.74 17.76 3.04
C ARG A 76 0.29 19.14 2.62
#